data_AF-A0A2K4L6T5-F1
#
_entry.id   AF-A0A2K4L6T5-F1
#
_cell.length_a   1.000
_cell.length_b   1.000
_cell.length_c   1.000
_cell.angle_alpha   90.00
_cell.angle_beta   90.00
_cell.angle_gamma   90.00
#
_symmetry.space_group_name_H-M   'P 1'
#
loop_
_entity.id
_entity.type
_entity.pdbx_description
1 polymer ?
#
loop_
_entity_poly.entity_id
_entity_poly.type
_entity_poly.pdbx_seq_one_letter_code
_entity_poly.pdbx_strand_id
1 'polypeptide(L)'
;MKFRSHSISSPAKPSIVVPPKRFSMRVAEWLLDSPRLGENPNVKHIAGRLLKQPAREGVVAAQSRLGQLMCRECGNARDRRIGQDLLRQAARAGDLRAQRELGLIED
;
A
#
# COMPACT_ATOMS: atom_id res chain seq x y z
N MET A 1 28.56 42.63 15.55
CA MET A 1 28.43 41.83 14.32
C MET A 1 27.20 40.93 14.46
N LYS A 2 26.14 41.18 13.69
CA LYS A 2 24.83 40.52 13.81
C LYS A 2 24.33 40.18 12.41
N PHE A 3 23.62 39.05 12.34
CA PHE A 3 22.81 38.50 11.24
C PHE A 3 23.57 37.80 10.11
N ARG A 4 23.52 36.46 10.13
CA ARG A 4 23.48 35.65 8.90
C ARG A 4 22.08 35.05 8.79
N SER A 5 21.47 35.39 7.68
CA SER A 5 20.06 35.23 7.39
C SER A 5 19.76 33.88 6.73
N HIS A 6 18.62 33.34 7.14
CA HIS A 6 17.64 32.55 6.40
C HIS A 6 18.06 31.20 5.80
N SER A 7 17.69 30.16 6.56
CA SER A 7 17.37 28.82 6.08
C SER A 7 16.47 28.85 4.85
N ILE A 8 16.93 28.18 3.80
CA ILE A 8 16.23 28.00 2.53
C ILE A 8 15.02 27.09 2.79
N SER A 9 13.84 27.68 2.81
CA SER A 9 12.57 26.95 2.77
C SER A 9 12.40 26.32 1.40
N SER A 10 12.42 24.99 1.33
CA SER A 10 12.09 24.26 0.11
C SER A 10 10.61 24.45 -0.22
N PRO A 11 10.24 24.76 -1.48
CA PRO A 11 8.83 24.91 -1.84
C PRO A 11 8.13 23.55 -1.75
N ALA A 12 7.13 23.49 -0.88
CA ALA A 12 6.19 22.38 -0.77
C ALA A 12 5.59 22.10 -2.16
N LYS A 13 5.77 20.86 -2.63
CA LYS A 13 5.19 20.39 -3.89
C LYS A 13 3.67 20.54 -3.83
N PRO A 14 3.01 20.97 -4.92
CA PRO A 14 1.58 21.21 -4.94
C PRO A 14 0.85 19.91 -4.59
N SER A 15 0.02 19.98 -3.54
CA SER A 15 -0.89 18.93 -3.13
C SER A 15 -1.83 18.60 -4.29
N ILE A 16 -1.45 17.61 -5.07
CA ILE A 16 -2.32 16.92 -6.03
C ILE A 16 -3.56 16.54 -5.24
N VAL A 17 -4.71 17.01 -5.71
CA VAL A 17 -6.06 16.79 -5.19
C VAL A 17 -6.16 15.36 -4.66
N VAL A 18 -6.04 15.20 -3.34
CA VAL A 18 -6.15 13.89 -2.69
C VAL A 18 -7.64 13.59 -2.72
N PRO A 19 -8.12 12.59 -3.49
CA PRO A 19 -9.47 12.10 -3.27
C PRO A 19 -9.59 11.71 -1.79
N PRO A 20 -10.76 11.87 -1.15
CA PRO A 20 -10.90 11.62 0.27
C PRO A 20 -10.34 10.24 0.57
N LYS A 21 -9.33 10.15 1.43
CA LYS A 21 -8.44 8.99 1.64
C LYS A 21 -9.17 7.65 1.87
N ARG A 22 -10.43 7.72 2.30
CA ARG A 22 -11.34 6.58 2.51
C ARG A 22 -11.96 6.05 1.21
N PHE A 23 -12.16 6.90 0.21
CA PHE A 23 -12.79 6.53 -1.04
C PHE A 23 -11.85 5.71 -1.93
N SER A 24 -10.59 6.13 -2.08
CA SER A 24 -9.60 5.36 -2.85
C SER A 24 -9.35 3.98 -2.26
N MET A 25 -9.31 3.88 -0.93
CA MET A 25 -9.13 2.61 -0.22
C MET A 25 -10.36 1.70 -0.37
N ARG A 26 -11.57 2.22 -0.18
CA ARG A 26 -12.81 1.46 -0.42
C ARG A 26 -12.97 0.98 -1.85
N VAL A 27 -12.60 1.81 -2.83
CA VAL A 27 -12.61 1.41 -4.24
C VAL A 27 -11.58 0.30 -4.48
N ALA A 28 -10.38 0.42 -3.93
CA ALA A 28 -9.36 -0.62 -4.07
C ALA A 28 -9.78 -1.95 -3.42
N GLU A 29 -10.39 -1.91 -2.24
CA GLU A 29 -10.95 -3.10 -1.59
C GLU A 29 -12.07 -3.71 -2.44
N TRP A 30 -13.03 -2.90 -2.87
CA TRP A 30 -14.15 -3.34 -3.70
C TRP A 30 -13.69 -3.98 -5.03
N LEU A 31 -12.68 -3.39 -5.67
CA LEU A 31 -12.08 -3.93 -6.90
C LEU A 31 -11.45 -5.31 -6.69
N LEU A 32 -10.82 -5.53 -5.53
CA LEU A 32 -10.16 -6.81 -5.19
C LEU A 32 -11.12 -7.86 -4.64
N ASP A 33 -12.23 -7.43 -4.02
CA ASP A 33 -13.24 -8.33 -3.45
C ASP A 33 -14.26 -8.81 -4.49
N SER A 34 -14.36 -8.10 -5.62
CA SER A 34 -15.24 -8.49 -6.72
C SER A 34 -14.66 -9.68 -7.49
N PRO A 35 -15.26 -10.88 -7.47
CA PRO A 35 -14.65 -12.09 -8.06
C PRO A 35 -14.43 -11.99 -9.58
N ARG A 36 -15.26 -11.22 -10.30
CA ARG A 36 -15.12 -11.01 -11.76
C ARG A 36 -14.04 -10.00 -12.13
N LEU A 37 -13.73 -9.08 -11.22
CA LEU A 37 -12.78 -7.98 -11.46
C LEU A 37 -11.43 -8.29 -10.84
N GLY A 38 -11.42 -8.98 -9.71
CA GLY A 38 -10.24 -9.36 -8.97
C GLY A 38 -9.31 -10.32 -9.72
N GLU A 39 -9.81 -11.11 -10.69
CA GLU A 39 -8.95 -11.95 -11.53
C GLU A 39 -8.25 -11.18 -12.65
N ASN A 40 -8.77 -10.02 -13.04
CA ASN A 40 -8.21 -9.22 -14.12
C ASN A 40 -6.91 -8.53 -13.67
N PRO A 41 -5.77 -8.76 -14.36
CA PRO A 41 -4.47 -8.19 -13.97
C PRO A 41 -4.47 -6.66 -14.01
N ASN A 42 -5.26 -6.05 -14.91
CA ASN A 42 -5.42 -4.60 -14.99
C ASN A 42 -6.08 -4.01 -13.73
N VAL A 43 -7.12 -4.67 -13.22
CA VAL A 43 -7.82 -4.25 -12.01
C VAL A 43 -6.90 -4.37 -10.80
N LYS A 44 -6.19 -5.50 -10.69
CA LYS A 44 -5.14 -5.73 -9.69
C LYS A 44 -4.08 -4.62 -9.70
N HIS A 45 -3.63 -4.19 -10.87
CA HIS A 45 -2.68 -3.07 -11.02
C HIS A 45 -3.26 -1.73 -10.54
N ILE A 46 -4.51 -1.43 -10.90
CA ILE A 46 -5.20 -0.20 -10.48
C ILE A 46 -5.37 -0.19 -8.96
N ALA A 47 -5.84 -1.30 -8.39
CA ALA A 47 -5.98 -1.47 -6.95
C ALA A 47 -4.63 -1.32 -6.23
N GLY A 48 -3.56 -1.96 -6.74
CA GLY A 48 -2.21 -1.77 -6.21
C GLY A 48 -1.75 -0.32 -6.24
N ARG A 49 -2.06 0.43 -7.31
CA ARG A 49 -1.74 1.86 -7.41
C ARG A 49 -2.54 2.70 -6.41
N LEU A 50 -3.82 2.40 -6.21
CA LEU A 50 -4.67 3.07 -5.21
C LEU A 50 -4.22 2.76 -3.78
N LEU A 51 -3.70 1.56 -3.51
CA LEU A 51 -3.22 1.13 -2.20
C LEU A 51 -1.82 1.63 -1.87
N LYS A 52 -1.01 1.99 -2.89
CA LYS A 52 0.39 2.42 -2.71
C LYS A 52 0.54 3.64 -1.81
N GLN A 53 -0.35 4.63 -1.97
CA GLN A 53 -0.32 5.83 -1.13
C GLN A 53 -0.75 5.54 0.32
N PRO A 54 -1.94 4.95 0.60
CA PRO A 54 -2.35 4.66 1.97
C PRO A 54 -1.42 3.65 2.67
N ALA A 55 -0.84 2.69 1.94
CA ALA A 55 0.17 1.79 2.52
C ALA A 55 1.43 2.53 2.99
N ARG A 56 1.85 3.58 2.26
CA ARG A 56 2.96 4.46 2.66
C ARG A 56 2.61 5.38 3.82
N GLU A 57 1.34 5.77 3.94
CA GLU A 57 0.82 6.55 5.08
C GLU A 57 0.62 5.69 6.34
N GLY A 58 0.91 4.38 6.29
CA GLY A 58 0.81 3.48 7.44
C GLY A 58 -0.59 2.91 7.66
N VAL A 59 -1.49 3.00 6.67
CA VAL A 59 -2.81 2.39 6.76
C VAL A 59 -2.66 0.86 6.69
N VAL A 60 -2.84 0.21 7.84
CA VAL A 60 -2.66 -1.22 8.06
C VAL A 60 -3.39 -2.07 7.01
N ALA A 61 -4.68 -1.80 6.77
CA ALA A 61 -5.48 -2.52 5.78
C ALA A 61 -4.94 -2.36 4.35
N ALA A 62 -4.37 -1.19 4.01
CA ALA A 62 -3.77 -0.99 2.70
C ALA A 62 -2.43 -1.71 2.57
N GLN A 63 -1.62 -1.75 3.63
CA GLN A 63 -0.38 -2.52 3.67
C GLN A 63 -0.67 -4.01 3.51
N SER A 64 -1.66 -4.56 4.22
CA SER A 64 -2.03 -5.96 4.09
C SER A 64 -2.54 -6.29 2.69
N ARG A 65 -3.35 -5.42 2.10
CA ARG A 65 -3.92 -5.66 0.78
C ARG A 65 -2.91 -5.50 -0.36
N LEU A 66 -2.03 -4.49 -0.29
CA LEU A 66 -0.93 -4.32 -1.24
C LEU A 66 0.09 -5.44 -1.12
N GLY A 67 0.45 -5.83 0.11
CA GLY A 67 1.42 -6.89 0.37
C GLY A 67 0.96 -8.24 -0.18
N GLN A 68 -0.31 -8.58 0.02
CA GLN A 68 -0.92 -9.78 -0.57
C GLN A 68 -0.87 -9.76 -2.10
N LEU A 69 -1.20 -8.61 -2.70
CA LEU A 69 -1.17 -8.41 -4.14
C LEU A 69 0.23 -8.61 -4.72
N MET A 70 1.25 -8.04 -4.07
CA MET A 70 2.65 -8.21 -4.47
C MET A 70 3.14 -9.64 -4.27
N CYS A 71 2.71 -10.34 -3.22
CA CYS A 71 3.12 -11.72 -2.99
C CYS A 71 2.51 -12.70 -4.00
N ARG A 72 1.27 -12.46 -4.42
CA ARG A 72 0.53 -13.33 -5.35
C ARG A 72 0.83 -13.04 -6.82
N GLU A 73 0.95 -11.77 -7.20
CA GLU A 73 1.04 -11.39 -8.62
C GLU A 73 2.48 -11.19 -9.12
N CYS A 74 3.47 -10.98 -8.24
CA CYS A 74 4.83 -10.74 -8.70
C CYS A 74 5.65 -12.03 -8.80
N GLY A 75 6.04 -12.38 -10.03
CA GLY A 75 7.09 -13.36 -10.28
C GLY A 75 8.47 -12.92 -9.77
N ASN A 76 8.69 -11.61 -9.59
CA ASN A 76 9.95 -11.04 -9.13
C ASN A 76 10.16 -11.22 -7.62
N ALA A 77 11.31 -11.78 -7.23
CA ALA A 77 11.67 -12.01 -5.83
C ALA A 77 11.75 -10.70 -5.01
N ARG A 78 12.16 -9.59 -5.63
CA ARG A 78 12.26 -8.29 -4.95
C ARG A 78 10.90 -7.77 -4.48
N ASP A 79 9.91 -7.82 -5.36
CA ASP A 79 8.56 -7.34 -5.05
C ASP A 79 7.89 -8.24 -4.01
N ARG A 80 8.17 -9.56 -4.07
CA ARG A 80 7.72 -10.50 -3.04
C ARG A 80 8.26 -10.15 -1.66
N ARG A 81 9.55 -9.81 -1.54
CA ARG A 81 10.14 -9.36 -0.26
C ARG A 81 9.47 -8.09 0.27
N ILE A 82 9.26 -7.10 -0.60
CA ILE A 82 8.56 -5.86 -0.22
C ILE A 82 7.14 -6.18 0.24
N GLY A 83 6.44 -7.07 -0.46
CA GLY A 83 5.10 -7.52 -0.08
C GLY A 83 5.06 -8.21 1.27
N GLN A 84 6.02 -9.12 1.54
CA GLN A 84 6.16 -9.77 2.84
C GLN A 84 6.46 -8.77 3.96
N ASP A 85 7.31 -7.77 3.72
CA ASP A 85 7.61 -6.75 4.74
C ASP A 85 6.38 -5.88 5.05
N LEU A 86 5.56 -5.55 4.04
CA LEU A 86 4.27 -4.88 4.25
C LEU A 86 3.31 -5.75 5.06
N LEU A 87 3.23 -7.04 4.76
CA LEU A 87 2.42 -7.98 5.52
C LEU A 87 2.91 -8.10 6.97
N ARG A 88 4.23 -8.14 7.21
CA ARG A 88 4.80 -8.16 8.57
C ARG A 88 4.44 -6.91 9.36
N GLN A 89 4.49 -5.73 8.74
CA GLN A 89 4.09 -4.49 9.39
C GLN A 89 2.59 -4.53 9.75
N ALA A 90 1.74 -4.93 8.81
CA ALA A 90 0.31 -5.04 9.05
C ALA A 90 -0.02 -6.10 10.13
N ALA A 91 0.66 -7.24 10.11
CA ALA A 91 0.49 -8.31 11.09
C ALA A 91 0.88 -7.87 12.52
N ARG A 92 1.97 -7.10 12.66
CA ARG A 92 2.38 -6.49 13.94
C ARG A 92 1.38 -5.45 14.43
N ALA A 93 0.70 -4.76 13.53
CA ALA A 93 -0.37 -3.83 13.85
C ALA A 93 -1.72 -4.53 14.14
N GLY A 94 -1.77 -5.87 14.11
CA GLY A 94 -2.96 -6.66 14.45
C GLY A 94 -3.86 -7.04 13.27
N ASP A 95 -3.40 -6.86 12.01
CA ASP A 95 -4.18 -7.29 10.84
C ASP A 95 -4.19 -8.82 10.71
N LEU A 96 -5.37 -9.41 10.96
CA LEU A 96 -5.60 -10.85 10.87
C LEU A 96 -5.37 -11.40 9.45
N ARG A 97 -5.67 -10.62 8.41
CA ARG A 97 -5.45 -11.06 7.04
C ARG A 97 -3.98 -11.13 6.72
N ALA A 98 -3.20 -10.16 7.19
CA ALA A 98 -1.75 -10.18 7.01
C ALA A 98 -1.09 -11.35 7.74
N GLN A 99 -1.52 -11.64 8.97
CA GLN A 99 -1.05 -12.81 9.74
C GLN A 99 -1.34 -14.12 9.00
N ARG A 100 -2.57 -14.28 8.49
CA ARG A 100 -2.95 -15.47 7.71
C ARG A 100 -2.11 -15.63 6.45
N GLU A 101 -1.90 -14.55 5.69
CA GLU A 101 -1.10 -14.63 4.46
C GLU A 101 0.38 -14.88 4.74
N LEU A 102 0.94 -14.37 5.84
CA LEU A 102 2.30 -14.73 6.25
C LEU A 102 2.41 -16.21 6.60
N GLY A 103 1.42 -16.75 7.34
CA GLY A 103 1.37 -18.20 7.63
C GLY A 103 1.32 -19.06 6.37
N LEU A 104 0.62 -18.62 5.32
CA LEU A 104 0.58 -19.32 4.02
C LEU A 104 1.87 -19.20 3.20
N ILE A 105 2.75 -18.26 3.53
CA ILE A 105 4.03 -18.05 2.84
C ILE A 105 5.17 -18.79 3.56
N GLU A 106 5.06 -18.94 4.88
CA GLU A 106 6.05 -19.60 5.73
C GLU A 106 5.87 -21.13 5.80
N ASP A 107 4.67 -21.62 5.49
CA ASP A 107 4.35 -23.05 5.24
C ASP A 107 4.70 -23.47 3.81
#